data_AF-A0A963Y2A0-F1
#
_entry.id   AF-A0A963Y2A0-F1
#
_cell.length_a   1.000
_cell.length_b   1.000
_cell.length_c   1.000
_cell.angle_alpha   90.00
_cell.angle_beta   90.00
_cell.angle_gamma   90.00
#
_symmetry.space_group_name_H-M   'P 1'
#
loop_
_entity.id
_entity.type
_entity.pdbx_description
1 polymer ?
#
loop_
_entity_poly.entity_id
_entity_poly.type
_entity_poly.pdbx_seq_one_letter_code
_entity_poly.pdbx_strand_id
1 'polypeptide(L)'
;MTDFFKGIPQILYEGPQRASDFAFRHYNPDEVVLGKRMEDHLRFAVAYWHSFAWPGGDPFGGQTFDRPWFGDGMALAKLKADVAFEMFAILGVPFFCFHDADVRPEGATFAESRSNLEEIVDYFGDKMEATGTRLLWGTANLFSHRRFMSGAATNPDPDVFAWSAATVKSCLDATQKLGGENYVLWGGREGYETLLNTDLGREAEQAGRFLSMVVDYKHKIGF
;
A
#
# COMPACT_ATOMS: atom_id res chain seq x y z
N MET A 1 -2.04 17.64 -13.26
CA MET A 1 -0.73 17.60 -12.57
C MET A 1 -0.77 18.69 -11.52
N THR A 2 -0.26 18.40 -10.32
CA THR A 2 -0.11 19.37 -9.24
C THR A 2 1.13 20.24 -9.47
N ASP A 3 1.40 21.19 -8.58
CA ASP A 3 2.63 21.99 -8.59
C ASP A 3 3.65 21.50 -7.54
N PHE A 4 3.41 20.33 -6.94
CA PHE A 4 4.19 19.88 -5.79
C PHE A 4 5.65 19.57 -6.12
N PHE A 5 5.90 18.94 -7.26
CA PHE A 5 7.27 18.64 -7.72
C PHE A 5 7.89 19.80 -8.52
N LYS A 6 7.27 21.00 -8.52
CA LYS A 6 7.81 22.23 -9.12
C LYS A 6 8.29 22.07 -10.56
N GLY A 7 7.56 21.28 -11.35
CA GLY A 7 7.86 21.06 -12.75
C GLY A 7 9.07 20.16 -13.02
N ILE A 8 9.47 19.28 -12.10
CA ILE A 8 10.41 18.19 -12.42
C ILE A 8 9.86 17.43 -13.63
N PRO A 9 10.61 17.36 -14.75
CA PRO A 9 10.16 16.65 -15.94
C PRO A 9 10.16 15.15 -15.69
N GLN A 10 9.54 14.39 -16.59
CA GLN A 10 9.67 12.94 -16.59
C GLN A 10 11.16 12.54 -16.64
N ILE A 11 11.54 11.60 -15.78
CA ILE A 11 12.90 11.06 -15.67
C ILE A 11 13.12 10.07 -16.81
N LEU A 12 14.10 10.35 -17.65
CA LEU A 12 14.44 9.54 -18.82
C LEU A 12 15.81 8.89 -18.66
N TYR A 13 16.05 7.83 -19.44
CA TYR A 13 17.37 7.23 -19.58
C TYR A 13 18.30 8.12 -20.40
N GLU A 14 19.49 8.40 -19.88
CA GLU A 14 20.48 9.24 -20.57
C GLU A 14 21.90 8.65 -20.57
N GLY A 15 22.05 7.42 -20.07
CA GLY A 15 23.30 6.69 -20.08
C GLY A 15 24.24 6.99 -18.90
N PRO A 16 25.27 6.13 -18.71
CA PRO A 16 26.05 6.08 -17.48
C PRO A 16 27.00 7.27 -17.27
N GLN A 17 27.30 8.01 -18.35
CA GLN A 17 28.29 9.08 -18.34
C GLN A 17 27.68 10.47 -18.11
N ARG A 18 26.34 10.60 -18.07
CA ARG A 18 25.70 11.91 -17.88
C ARG A 18 25.61 12.27 -16.40
N ALA A 19 25.76 13.57 -16.12
CA ALA A 19 25.80 14.12 -14.76
C ALA A 19 24.45 14.72 -14.29
N SER A 20 23.35 14.57 -15.03
CA SER A 20 22.04 15.08 -14.58
C SER A 20 21.58 14.36 -13.31
N ASP A 21 21.05 15.14 -12.35
CA ASP A 21 20.44 14.61 -11.13
C ASP A 21 19.06 13.99 -11.39
N PHE A 22 18.41 14.36 -12.50
CA PHE A 22 17.07 13.90 -12.90
C PHE A 22 17.11 13.01 -14.14
N ALA A 23 17.92 11.96 -14.11
CA ALA A 23 18.04 11.01 -15.20
C ALA A 23 18.43 9.61 -14.74
N PHE A 24 17.92 8.59 -15.42
CA PHE A 24 18.39 7.23 -15.24
C PHE A 24 19.71 7.02 -15.98
N ARG A 25 20.72 6.56 -15.24
CA ARG A 25 22.03 6.21 -15.79
C ARG A 25 22.09 4.79 -16.37
N HIS A 26 21.25 3.90 -15.85
CA HIS A 26 21.26 2.47 -16.15
C HIS A 26 19.89 1.89 -16.48
N TYR A 27 18.81 2.50 -15.98
CA TYR A 27 17.47 2.02 -16.26
C TYR A 27 16.97 2.60 -17.58
N ASN A 28 17.09 1.81 -18.65
CA ASN A 28 16.40 2.04 -19.91
C ASN A 28 15.22 1.06 -19.99
N PRO A 29 13.96 1.51 -19.86
CA PRO A 29 12.80 0.62 -19.82
C PRO A 29 12.69 -0.28 -21.06
N ASP A 30 13.12 0.22 -22.23
CA ASP A 30 13.05 -0.48 -23.52
C ASP A 30 14.25 -1.39 -23.82
N GLU A 31 15.30 -1.35 -23.00
CA GLU A 31 16.46 -2.19 -23.22
C GLU A 31 16.08 -3.68 -23.09
N VAL A 32 16.41 -4.46 -24.12
CA VAL A 32 16.15 -5.90 -24.14
C VAL A 32 17.30 -6.63 -23.46
N VAL A 33 17.04 -7.18 -22.28
CA VAL A 33 17.99 -8.02 -21.53
C VAL A 33 17.49 -9.46 -21.57
N LEU A 34 18.28 -10.37 -22.12
CA LEU A 34 17.93 -11.80 -22.24
C LEU A 34 16.53 -12.04 -22.83
N GLY A 35 16.16 -11.26 -23.87
CA GLY A 35 14.91 -11.42 -24.62
C GLY A 35 13.67 -10.77 -24.00
N LYS A 36 13.80 -9.95 -22.96
CA LYS A 36 12.69 -9.24 -22.31
C LYS A 36 13.10 -7.81 -21.97
N ARG A 37 12.17 -6.85 -22.10
CA ARG A 37 12.42 -5.44 -21.78
C ARG A 37 12.78 -5.29 -20.31
N MET A 38 13.65 -4.34 -19.98
CA MET A 38 14.12 -4.11 -18.62
C MET A 38 12.95 -3.78 -17.67
N GLU A 39 11.97 -3.01 -18.13
CA GLU A 39 10.77 -2.72 -17.33
C GLU A 39 9.98 -3.98 -16.96
N ASP A 40 9.93 -4.98 -17.86
CA ASP A 40 9.18 -6.20 -17.63
C ASP A 40 9.95 -7.17 -16.72
N HIS A 41 11.28 -7.07 -16.67
CA HIS A 41 12.10 -7.76 -15.68
C HIS A 41 11.93 -7.17 -14.28
N LEU A 42 12.08 -5.85 -14.17
CA LEU A 42 12.19 -5.17 -12.88
C LEU A 42 10.84 -4.87 -12.25
N ARG A 43 9.85 -4.51 -13.08
CA ARG A 43 8.45 -4.26 -12.66
C ARG A 43 8.37 -3.37 -11.42
N PHE A 44 9.11 -2.27 -11.45
CA PHE A 44 9.24 -1.39 -10.28
C PHE A 44 7.88 -0.91 -9.78
N ALA A 45 7.75 -0.91 -8.46
CA ALA A 45 6.58 -0.40 -7.76
C ALA A 45 6.99 0.61 -6.70
N VAL A 46 6.22 1.69 -6.57
CA VAL A 46 6.40 2.63 -5.45
C VAL A 46 5.57 2.18 -4.24
N ALA A 47 6.22 2.13 -3.09
CA ALA A 47 5.59 1.90 -1.79
C ALA A 47 4.90 3.18 -1.30
N TYR A 48 3.57 3.21 -1.30
CA TYR A 48 2.79 4.41 -0.96
C TYR A 48 3.05 4.89 0.48
N TRP A 49 3.20 3.96 1.43
CA TRP A 49 3.44 4.28 2.84
C TRP A 49 4.71 5.10 3.06
N HIS A 50 5.84 4.68 2.50
CA HIS A 50 7.11 5.42 2.68
C HIS A 50 7.16 6.72 1.90
N SER A 51 6.60 6.74 0.69
CA SER A 51 6.69 7.91 -0.18
C SER A 51 5.73 9.04 0.22
N PHE A 52 4.54 8.71 0.72
CA PHE A 52 3.47 9.70 0.91
C PHE A 52 2.80 9.68 2.29
N ALA A 53 2.83 8.58 3.04
CA ALA A 53 2.13 8.48 4.32
C ALA A 53 3.03 8.70 5.54
N TRP A 54 4.29 8.26 5.50
CA TRP A 54 5.21 8.39 6.63
C TRP A 54 5.64 9.86 6.83
N PRO A 55 5.39 10.45 8.01
CA PRO A 55 5.67 11.87 8.26
C PRO A 55 7.13 12.17 8.63
N GLY A 56 8.02 11.19 8.56
CA GLY A 56 9.45 11.36 8.87
C GLY A 56 9.80 11.30 10.35
N GLY A 57 8.89 10.77 11.19
CA GLY A 57 9.14 10.59 12.64
C GLY A 57 9.78 9.24 12.97
N ASP A 58 10.33 9.14 14.18
CA ASP A 58 11.01 7.97 14.73
C ASP A 58 10.64 7.78 16.23
N PRO A 59 11.13 6.74 16.94
CA PRO A 59 10.81 6.53 18.36
C PRO A 59 11.24 7.67 19.32
N PHE A 60 12.04 8.63 18.88
CA PHE A 60 12.61 9.73 19.67
C PHE A 60 12.17 11.12 19.19
N GLY A 61 11.46 11.22 18.05
CA GLY A 61 11.06 12.49 17.45
C GLY A 61 9.81 12.38 16.56
N GLY A 62 9.06 13.48 16.49
CA GLY A 62 7.81 13.56 15.73
C GLY A 62 7.99 13.82 14.23
N GLN A 63 6.91 14.27 13.59
CA GLN A 63 6.88 14.61 12.16
C GLN A 63 7.96 15.64 11.79
N THR A 64 8.71 15.34 10.73
CA THR A 64 9.76 16.20 10.17
C THR A 64 9.46 16.64 8.75
N PHE A 65 8.62 15.90 8.02
CA PHE A 65 8.19 16.30 6.69
C PHE A 65 7.01 17.28 6.77
N ASP A 66 7.09 18.32 5.94
CA ASP A 66 6.00 19.29 5.76
C ASP A 66 5.37 19.05 4.38
N ARG A 67 4.28 18.27 4.36
CA ARG A 67 3.54 17.92 3.15
C ARG A 67 2.10 18.39 3.27
N PRO A 68 1.51 19.00 2.21
CA PRO A 68 0.21 19.65 2.29
C PRO A 68 -0.97 18.70 2.50
N TRP A 69 -0.75 17.40 2.37
CA TRP A 69 -1.76 16.35 2.58
C TRP A 69 -1.68 15.68 3.95
N PHE A 70 -0.78 16.10 4.85
CA PHE A 70 -0.82 15.62 6.22
C PHE A 70 -1.99 16.23 6.98
N GLY A 71 -2.79 15.37 7.60
CA GLY A 71 -4.05 15.70 8.27
C GLY A 71 -5.12 14.66 7.99
N ASP A 72 -6.35 14.96 8.41
CA ASP A 72 -7.48 14.05 8.28
C ASP A 72 -8.46 14.50 7.18
N GLY A 73 -9.16 13.53 6.62
CA GLY A 73 -10.26 13.76 5.69
C GLY A 73 -9.93 13.43 4.23
N MET A 74 -11.01 13.15 3.48
CA MET A 74 -10.91 12.60 2.13
C MET A 74 -10.30 13.58 1.11
N ALA A 75 -10.46 14.89 1.32
CA ALA A 75 -9.86 15.90 0.45
C ALA A 75 -8.31 15.82 0.47
N LEU A 76 -7.72 15.63 1.65
CA LEU A 76 -6.27 15.46 1.79
C LEU A 76 -5.80 14.11 1.25
N ALA A 77 -6.58 13.05 1.43
CA ALA A 77 -6.32 11.75 0.80
C ALA A 77 -6.29 11.84 -0.73
N LYS A 78 -7.24 12.55 -1.34
CA LYS A 78 -7.29 12.80 -2.79
C LYS A 78 -6.13 13.67 -3.27
N LEU A 79 -5.75 14.72 -2.52
CA LEU A 79 -4.56 15.51 -2.81
C LEU A 79 -3.28 14.66 -2.77
N LYS A 80 -3.15 13.78 -1.77
CA LYS A 80 -2.03 12.84 -1.67
C LYS A 80 -1.97 11.91 -2.89
N ALA A 81 -3.13 11.44 -3.35
CA ALA A 81 -3.25 10.63 -4.56
C ALA A 81 -2.86 11.41 -5.81
N ASP A 82 -3.31 12.66 -5.97
CA ASP A 82 -2.92 13.54 -7.07
C ASP A 82 -1.39 13.65 -7.18
N VAL A 83 -0.74 13.92 -6.06
CA VAL A 83 0.72 14.04 -6.00
C VAL A 83 1.40 12.69 -6.21
N ALA A 84 0.83 11.60 -5.70
CA ALA A 84 1.39 10.27 -5.89
C ALA A 84 1.42 9.85 -7.36
N PHE A 85 0.30 10.00 -8.06
CA PHE A 85 0.21 9.65 -9.48
C PHE A 85 1.03 10.58 -10.38
N GLU A 86 1.23 11.85 -9.97
CA GLU A 86 2.22 12.72 -10.62
C GLU A 86 3.65 12.18 -10.46
N MET A 87 4.04 11.76 -9.25
CA MET A 87 5.36 11.16 -9.02
C MET A 87 5.53 9.87 -9.84
N PHE A 88 4.48 9.05 -9.93
CA PHE A 88 4.53 7.81 -10.72
C PHE A 88 4.77 8.11 -12.20
N ALA A 89 4.09 9.12 -12.74
CA ALA A 89 4.29 9.59 -14.11
C ALA A 89 5.70 10.18 -14.31
N ILE A 90 6.19 11.00 -13.38
CA ILE A 90 7.55 11.55 -13.40
C ILE A 90 8.60 10.43 -13.44
N LEU A 91 8.46 9.40 -12.60
CA LEU A 91 9.41 8.30 -12.55
C LEU A 91 9.24 7.28 -13.70
N GLY A 92 8.11 7.29 -14.40
CA GLY A 92 7.77 6.26 -15.38
C GLY A 92 7.64 4.86 -14.75
N VAL A 93 7.24 4.77 -13.48
CA VAL A 93 7.09 3.48 -12.79
C VAL A 93 5.78 2.80 -13.18
N PRO A 94 5.80 1.51 -13.54
CA PRO A 94 4.59 0.81 -13.98
C PRO A 94 3.63 0.51 -12.84
N PHE A 95 4.11 0.44 -11.60
CA PHE A 95 3.32 -0.01 -10.46
C PHE A 95 3.41 0.86 -9.20
N PHE A 96 2.43 0.66 -8.31
CA PHE A 96 2.48 1.08 -6.92
C PHE A 96 1.87 0.01 -5.99
N CYS A 97 2.08 0.17 -4.69
CA CYS A 97 1.56 -0.71 -3.64
C CYS A 97 1.04 0.12 -2.46
N PHE A 98 0.00 -0.35 -1.74
CA PHE A 98 -0.55 0.36 -0.59
C PHE A 98 -1.11 -0.55 0.50
N HIS A 99 -1.10 -0.09 1.77
CA HIS A 99 -2.06 -0.56 2.78
C HIS A 99 -3.29 0.35 2.79
N ASP A 100 -4.45 -0.18 3.15
CA ASP A 100 -5.69 0.61 3.27
C ASP A 100 -5.51 1.89 4.09
N ALA A 101 -4.90 1.80 5.27
CA ALA A 101 -4.69 2.95 6.16
C ALA A 101 -3.76 4.03 5.56
N ASP A 102 -2.98 3.70 4.53
CA ASP A 102 -2.09 4.67 3.89
C ASP A 102 -2.85 5.59 2.93
N VAL A 103 -4.01 5.16 2.42
CA VAL A 103 -4.71 5.82 1.31
C VAL A 103 -5.98 6.53 1.74
N ARG A 104 -6.65 6.10 2.82
CA ARG A 104 -7.91 6.66 3.29
C ARG A 104 -7.85 7.12 4.75
N PRO A 105 -8.69 8.08 5.16
CA PRO A 105 -8.81 8.48 6.58
C PRO A 105 -9.52 7.40 7.43
N GLU A 106 -9.11 7.28 8.71
CA GLU A 106 -9.82 6.43 9.71
C GLU A 106 -11.18 7.03 10.06
N GLY A 107 -12.23 6.20 9.97
CA GLY A 107 -13.57 6.56 10.42
C GLY A 107 -13.77 6.23 11.90
N ALA A 108 -14.85 6.75 12.49
CA ALA A 108 -15.22 6.42 13.87
C ALA A 108 -15.72 4.97 14.01
N THR A 109 -16.15 4.36 12.91
CA THR A 109 -16.63 2.98 12.85
C THR A 109 -16.00 2.21 11.70
N PHE A 110 -16.08 0.87 11.75
CA PHE A 110 -15.66 0.03 10.62
C PHE A 110 -16.39 0.40 9.33
N ALA A 111 -17.69 0.69 9.41
CA ALA A 111 -18.51 1.05 8.26
C ALA A 111 -18.03 2.34 7.59
N GLU A 112 -17.69 3.36 8.39
CA GLU A 112 -17.11 4.60 7.88
C GLU A 112 -15.72 4.39 7.28
N SER A 113 -14.83 3.65 7.96
CA SER A 113 -13.50 3.30 7.44
C SER A 113 -13.58 2.56 6.10
N ARG A 114 -14.54 1.63 5.95
CA ARG A 114 -14.78 0.91 4.71
C ARG A 114 -15.34 1.84 3.62
N SER A 115 -16.30 2.71 3.94
CA SER A 115 -16.84 3.68 2.98
C SER A 115 -15.75 4.63 2.47
N ASN A 116 -14.84 5.06 3.34
CA ASN A 116 -13.69 5.89 2.95
C ASN A 116 -12.73 5.11 2.04
N LEU A 117 -12.50 3.83 2.30
CA LEU A 117 -11.69 2.98 1.43
C LEU A 117 -12.34 2.84 0.04
N GLU A 118 -13.64 2.59 -0.02
CA GLU A 118 -14.39 2.47 -1.29
C GLU A 118 -14.27 3.76 -2.13
N GLU A 119 -14.45 4.93 -1.51
CA GLU A 119 -14.36 6.22 -2.20
C GLU A 119 -12.95 6.51 -2.74
N ILE A 120 -11.90 6.26 -1.97
CA ILE A 120 -10.53 6.52 -2.46
C ILE A 120 -10.13 5.50 -3.54
N VAL A 121 -10.64 4.27 -3.46
CA VAL A 121 -10.41 3.23 -4.48
C VAL A 121 -11.04 3.63 -5.81
N ASP A 122 -12.25 4.19 -5.82
CA ASP A 122 -12.83 4.76 -7.04
C ASP A 122 -11.94 5.86 -7.62
N TYR A 123 -11.48 6.77 -6.77
CA TYR A 123 -10.59 7.85 -7.19
C TYR A 123 -9.25 7.33 -7.75
N PHE A 124 -8.67 6.29 -7.15
CA PHE A 124 -7.45 5.66 -7.66
C PHE A 124 -7.69 5.00 -9.02
N GLY A 125 -8.86 4.40 -9.24
CA GLY A 125 -9.27 3.83 -10.53
C GLY A 125 -9.19 4.87 -11.65
N ASP A 126 -9.79 6.05 -11.45
CA ASP A 126 -9.74 7.16 -12.42
C ASP A 126 -8.30 7.60 -12.71
N LYS A 127 -7.45 7.64 -11.68
CA LYS A 127 -6.03 8.00 -11.83
C LYS A 127 -5.24 6.95 -12.61
N MET A 128 -5.45 5.68 -12.30
CA MET A 128 -4.81 4.56 -12.99
C MET A 128 -5.19 4.54 -14.48
N GLU A 129 -6.46 4.82 -14.81
CA GLU A 129 -6.90 4.96 -16.20
C GLU A 129 -6.22 6.16 -16.90
N ALA A 130 -6.12 7.30 -16.21
CA ALA A 130 -5.52 8.51 -16.77
C ALA A 130 -3.99 8.41 -16.96
N THR A 131 -3.26 7.68 -16.12
CA THR A 131 -1.79 7.62 -16.16
C THR A 131 -1.23 6.32 -16.71
N GLY A 132 -2.03 5.24 -16.76
CA GLY A 132 -1.57 3.90 -17.10
C GLY A 132 -0.77 3.20 -15.99
N THR A 133 -0.59 3.83 -14.83
CA THR A 133 0.04 3.18 -13.67
C THR A 133 -0.89 2.11 -13.11
N ARG A 134 -0.34 0.96 -12.72
CA ARG A 134 -1.12 -0.21 -12.26
C ARG A 134 -0.87 -0.51 -10.78
N LEU A 135 -1.82 -1.22 -10.16
CA LEU A 135 -1.63 -1.72 -8.81
C LEU A 135 -0.84 -3.04 -8.87
N LEU A 136 0.31 -3.14 -8.20
CA LEU A 136 1.00 -4.43 -8.08
C LEU A 136 0.37 -5.26 -6.96
N TRP A 137 0.09 -4.63 -5.82
CA TRP A 137 -0.66 -5.24 -4.73
C TRP A 137 -1.22 -4.22 -3.74
N GLY A 138 -2.38 -4.56 -3.18
CA GLY A 138 -2.90 -3.96 -1.95
C GLY A 138 -2.70 -4.90 -0.76
N THR A 139 -2.89 -4.36 0.44
CA THR A 139 -2.86 -5.12 1.69
C THR A 139 -3.61 -4.38 2.79
N ALA A 140 -3.82 -5.03 3.93
CA ALA A 140 -4.44 -4.46 5.11
C ALA A 140 -3.37 -4.04 6.14
N ASN A 141 -3.44 -2.82 6.66
CA ASN A 141 -2.65 -2.43 7.82
C ASN A 141 -3.34 -2.94 9.09
N LEU A 142 -2.88 -4.11 9.55
CA LEU A 142 -3.34 -4.75 10.79
C LEU A 142 -2.31 -4.64 11.91
N PHE A 143 -1.55 -3.56 11.97
CA PHE A 143 -0.43 -3.43 12.91
C PHE A 143 -0.22 -2.04 13.51
N SER A 144 -0.72 -0.98 12.88
CA SER A 144 -0.56 0.39 13.37
C SER A 144 -1.57 0.76 14.46
N HIS A 145 -2.86 0.43 14.28
CA HIS A 145 -3.87 0.80 15.25
C HIS A 145 -3.70 0.01 16.57
N ARG A 146 -3.91 0.67 17.72
CA ARG A 146 -3.72 0.08 19.06
C ARG A 146 -4.52 -1.22 19.28
N ARG A 147 -5.66 -1.38 18.59
CA ARG A 147 -6.47 -2.61 18.63
C ARG A 147 -5.67 -3.88 18.30
N PHE A 148 -4.63 -3.76 17.48
CA PHE A 148 -3.78 -4.86 17.06
C PHE A 148 -2.54 -5.08 17.96
N MET A 149 -2.45 -4.41 19.12
CA MET A 149 -1.26 -4.49 19.98
C MET A 149 -0.92 -5.91 20.44
N SER A 150 -1.89 -6.82 20.44
CA SER A 150 -1.74 -8.24 20.82
C SER A 150 -1.99 -9.19 19.65
N GLY A 151 -1.78 -8.74 18.41
CA GLY A 151 -2.00 -9.53 17.20
C GLY A 151 -3.23 -9.13 16.41
N ALA A 152 -3.43 -9.74 15.25
CA ALA A 152 -4.59 -9.52 14.40
C ALA A 152 -5.32 -10.83 14.16
N ALA A 153 -4.80 -11.71 13.29
CA ALA A 153 -5.25 -13.08 13.17
C ALA A 153 -4.82 -13.95 14.36
N THR A 154 -3.72 -13.61 15.03
CA THR A 154 -3.25 -14.29 16.25
C THR A 154 -3.77 -13.65 17.55
N ASN A 155 -4.70 -12.70 17.46
CA ASN A 155 -5.15 -11.99 18.67
C ASN A 155 -5.91 -12.94 19.63
N PRO A 156 -5.62 -12.92 20.94
CA PRO A 156 -6.37 -13.70 21.92
C PRO A 156 -7.85 -13.25 22.05
N ASP A 157 -8.18 -12.03 21.64
CA ASP A 157 -9.53 -11.49 21.56
C ASP A 157 -10.21 -11.82 20.20
N PRO A 158 -11.30 -12.62 20.19
CA PRO A 158 -11.99 -12.99 18.95
C PRO A 158 -12.63 -11.80 18.22
N ASP A 159 -12.94 -10.70 18.89
CA ASP A 159 -13.51 -9.51 18.23
C ASP A 159 -12.45 -8.81 17.36
N VAL A 160 -11.18 -8.83 17.78
CA VAL A 160 -10.06 -8.31 16.97
C VAL A 160 -9.79 -9.22 15.77
N PHE A 161 -9.91 -10.54 15.93
CA PHE A 161 -9.86 -11.48 14.81
C PHE A 161 -10.95 -11.14 13.77
N ALA A 162 -12.19 -10.96 14.21
CA ALA A 162 -13.32 -10.63 13.34
C ALA A 162 -13.13 -9.29 12.62
N TRP A 163 -12.63 -8.26 13.33
CA TRP A 163 -12.25 -6.98 12.72
C TRP A 163 -11.20 -7.17 11.63
N SER A 164 -10.15 -7.93 11.93
CA SER A 164 -9.04 -8.19 11.01
C SER A 164 -9.51 -8.91 9.74
N ALA A 165 -10.40 -9.89 9.88
CA ALA A 165 -10.99 -10.61 8.75
C ALA A 165 -11.85 -9.68 7.88
N ALA A 166 -12.66 -8.81 8.49
CA ALA A 166 -13.47 -7.84 7.76
C ALA A 166 -12.61 -6.81 7.01
N THR A 167 -11.51 -6.33 7.62
CA THR A 167 -10.56 -5.43 6.96
C THR A 167 -9.88 -6.12 5.78
N VAL A 168 -9.36 -7.33 5.95
CA VAL A 168 -8.70 -8.07 4.85
C VAL A 168 -9.67 -8.35 3.71
N LYS A 169 -10.91 -8.73 4.00
CA LYS A 169 -11.95 -8.85 2.97
C LYS A 169 -12.11 -7.56 2.17
N SER A 170 -12.24 -6.42 2.85
CA SER A 170 -12.42 -5.11 2.22
C SER A 170 -11.21 -4.69 1.38
N CYS A 171 -9.99 -4.98 1.87
CA CYS A 171 -8.75 -4.69 1.14
C CYS A 171 -8.58 -5.60 -0.07
N LEU A 172 -8.99 -6.87 0.02
CA LEU A 172 -8.97 -7.79 -1.11
C LEU A 172 -9.96 -7.36 -2.20
N ASP A 173 -11.17 -6.95 -1.81
CA ASP A 173 -12.18 -6.39 -2.74
C ASP A 173 -11.64 -5.13 -3.43
N ALA A 174 -11.02 -4.21 -2.67
CA ALA A 174 -10.38 -3.00 -3.20
C ALA A 174 -9.23 -3.33 -4.17
N THR A 175 -8.38 -4.30 -3.80
CA THR A 175 -7.25 -4.74 -4.64
C THR A 175 -7.76 -5.36 -5.94
N GLN A 176 -8.80 -6.20 -5.87
CA GLN A 176 -9.42 -6.78 -7.06
C GLN A 176 -10.04 -5.72 -7.96
N LYS A 177 -10.77 -4.76 -7.38
CA LYS A 177 -11.43 -3.66 -8.12
C LYS A 177 -10.42 -2.83 -8.92
N LEU A 178 -9.22 -2.62 -8.38
CA LEU A 178 -8.12 -1.91 -9.05
C LEU A 178 -7.27 -2.81 -9.97
N GLY A 179 -7.60 -4.10 -10.12
CA GLY A 179 -6.83 -5.03 -10.93
C GLY A 179 -5.44 -5.33 -10.37
N GLY A 180 -5.29 -5.33 -9.05
CA GLY A 180 -4.03 -5.65 -8.38
C GLY A 180 -3.55 -7.06 -8.72
N GLU A 181 -2.27 -7.21 -9.08
CA GLU A 181 -1.73 -8.51 -9.53
C GLU A 181 -1.44 -9.47 -8.37
N ASN A 182 -1.31 -8.97 -7.14
CA ASN A 182 -1.05 -9.76 -5.95
C ASN A 182 -1.80 -9.16 -4.74
N TYR A 183 -1.92 -9.95 -3.67
CA TYR A 183 -2.36 -9.47 -2.36
C TYR A 183 -1.36 -9.91 -1.31
N VAL A 184 -0.91 -8.99 -0.47
CA VAL A 184 0.12 -9.25 0.53
C VAL A 184 -0.51 -9.44 1.91
N LEU A 185 0.08 -10.32 2.70
CA LEU A 185 -0.17 -10.47 4.14
C LEU A 185 1.16 -10.35 4.87
N TRP A 186 1.42 -9.21 5.50
CA TRP A 186 2.59 -9.02 6.36
C TRP A 186 2.17 -8.99 7.82
N GLY A 187 2.62 -10.00 8.58
CA GLY A 187 2.23 -10.21 9.96
C GLY A 187 2.95 -9.30 10.96
N GLY A 188 2.80 -7.98 10.84
CA GLY A 188 3.51 -7.01 11.70
C GLY A 188 3.26 -7.16 13.20
N ARG A 189 2.12 -7.75 13.59
CA ARG A 189 1.76 -8.09 14.98
C ARG A 189 1.47 -9.59 15.19
N GLU A 190 1.63 -10.40 14.15
CA GLU A 190 1.32 -11.83 14.18
C GLU A 190 2.50 -12.58 14.79
N GLY A 191 2.60 -12.49 16.12
CA GLY A 191 3.69 -13.01 16.93
C GLY A 191 3.49 -12.58 18.38
N TYR A 192 4.56 -12.68 19.18
CA TYR A 192 4.48 -12.43 20.62
C TYR A 192 5.59 -11.50 21.11
N GLU A 193 5.31 -10.79 22.21
CA GLU A 193 6.32 -10.05 22.96
C GLU A 193 6.95 -10.92 24.06
N THR A 194 6.19 -11.85 24.65
CA THR A 194 6.66 -12.80 25.66
C THR A 194 5.95 -14.15 25.58
N LEU A 195 6.68 -15.24 25.81
CA LEU A 195 6.10 -16.59 25.81
C LEU A 195 5.21 -16.86 27.03
N LEU A 196 5.33 -16.06 28.09
CA LEU A 196 4.63 -16.31 29.37
C LEU A 196 3.10 -16.22 29.26
N ASN A 197 2.59 -15.47 28.27
CA ASN A 197 1.16 -15.26 28.03
C ASN A 197 0.73 -15.63 26.61
N THR A 198 1.55 -16.41 25.89
CA THR A 198 1.34 -16.75 24.49
C THR A 198 1.12 -18.25 24.35
N ASP A 199 -0.02 -18.64 23.78
CA ASP A 199 -0.25 -20.01 23.35
C ASP A 199 0.07 -20.13 21.86
N LEU A 200 1.33 -20.45 21.56
CA LEU A 200 1.84 -20.55 20.18
C LEU A 200 1.07 -21.56 19.34
N GLY A 201 0.60 -22.66 19.95
CA GLY A 201 -0.16 -23.68 19.23
C GLY A 201 -1.50 -23.14 18.77
N ARG A 202 -2.23 -22.50 19.71
CA ARG A 202 -3.53 -21.89 19.41
C ARG A 202 -3.41 -20.74 18.41
N GLU A 203 -2.43 -19.85 18.57
CA GLU A 203 -2.24 -18.70 17.67
C GLU A 203 -1.86 -19.14 16.26
N ALA A 204 -0.99 -20.15 16.12
CA ALA A 204 -0.65 -20.73 14.81
C ALA A 204 -1.87 -21.38 14.13
N GLU A 205 -2.71 -22.09 14.89
CA GLU A 205 -3.97 -22.63 14.36
C GLU A 205 -4.94 -21.54 13.90
N GLN A 206 -5.05 -20.44 14.65
CA GLN A 206 -5.89 -19.30 14.30
C GLN A 206 -5.39 -18.60 13.04
N ALA A 207 -4.09 -18.33 12.93
CA ALA A 207 -3.48 -17.76 11.74
C ALA A 207 -3.67 -18.68 10.51
N GLY A 208 -3.53 -20.00 10.69
CA GLY A 208 -3.80 -20.99 9.63
C GLY A 208 -5.26 -20.97 9.16
N ARG A 209 -6.22 -20.86 10.07
CA ARG A 209 -7.66 -20.69 9.74
C ARG A 209 -7.90 -19.38 9.01
N PHE A 210 -7.31 -18.28 9.50
CA PHE A 210 -7.42 -16.97 8.87
C PHE A 210 -6.93 -16.99 7.42
N LEU A 211 -5.72 -17.50 7.19
CA LEU A 211 -5.16 -17.62 5.83
C LEU A 211 -6.05 -18.49 4.92
N SER A 212 -6.57 -19.60 5.43
CA SER A 212 -7.51 -20.45 4.68
C SER A 212 -8.76 -19.66 4.26
N MET A 213 -9.34 -18.88 5.17
CA MET A 213 -10.50 -18.02 4.86
C MET A 213 -10.18 -16.96 3.80
N VAL A 214 -8.97 -16.38 3.82
CA VAL A 214 -8.52 -15.42 2.79
C VAL A 214 -8.40 -16.12 1.44
N VAL A 215 -7.83 -17.32 1.39
CA VAL A 215 -7.70 -18.11 0.15
C VAL A 215 -9.08 -18.51 -0.39
N ASP A 216 -9.98 -18.99 0.46
CA ASP A 216 -11.35 -19.33 0.08
C ASP A 216 -12.08 -18.11 -0.50
N TYR A 217 -11.93 -16.95 0.15
CA TYR A 217 -12.56 -15.72 -0.31
C TYR A 217 -11.96 -15.21 -1.62
N LYS A 218 -10.63 -15.28 -1.79
CA LYS A 218 -9.94 -15.00 -3.05
C LYS A 218 -10.56 -15.80 -4.20
N HIS A 219 -10.69 -17.11 -4.03
CA HIS A 219 -11.28 -17.98 -5.06
C HIS A 219 -12.76 -17.66 -5.30
N LYS A 220 -13.50 -17.32 -4.24
CA LYS A 220 -14.92 -16.96 -4.33
C LYS A 220 -15.15 -15.70 -5.19
N ILE A 221 -14.29 -14.69 -5.08
CA ILE A 221 -14.44 -13.43 -5.83
C ILE A 221 -13.75 -13.48 -7.20
N GLY A 222 -12.91 -14.49 -7.46
CA GLY A 222 -12.15 -14.61 -8.71
C GLY A 222 -10.93 -13.70 -8.78
N PHE A 223 -10.26 -13.50 -7.64
CA PHE A 223 -8.97 -12.83 -7.55
C PHE A 223 -7.81 -13.81 -7.82
#